data_AF-A0AAD9NYN6-F1
#
_entry.id   AF-A0AAD9NYN6-F1
#
_cell.length_a   1.000
_cell.length_b   1.000
_cell.length_c   1.000
_cell.angle_alpha   90.00
_cell.angle_beta   90.00
_cell.angle_gamma   90.00
#
_symmetry.space_group_name_H-M   'P 1'
#
loop_
_entity.id
_entity.type
_entity.pdbx_description
1 polymer ?
#
loop_
_entity_poly.entity_id
_entity_poly.type
_entity_poly.pdbx_seq_one_letter_code
_entity_poly.pdbx_strand_id
1 'polypeptide(L)'
;MRRLMDEAHTQQLRDLESRQEKEKKELKARQAKMSMETCKQVMSDKTIKNKAERDRRIRELNENNTKKFIEERKRQAVLQSRQIELLKKLHLEQNEILTKDSQRVSASTWWTS
;
A
#
# COMPACT_ATOMS: atom_id res chain seq x y z
N MET A 1 14.92 -23.54 -14.95
CA MET A 1 15.12 -22.08 -14.84
C MET A 1 13.82 -21.29 -14.88
N ARG A 2 13.00 -21.37 -15.95
CA ARG A 2 11.71 -20.64 -16.02
C ARG A 2 10.77 -20.89 -14.83
N ARG A 3 10.55 -22.16 -14.46
CA ARG A 3 9.70 -22.54 -13.31
C ARG A 3 10.14 -21.90 -11.98
N LEU A 4 11.44 -21.90 -11.69
CA LEU A 4 11.97 -21.29 -10.46
C LEU A 4 11.79 -19.77 -10.46
N MET A 5 11.92 -19.13 -11.63
CA MET A 5 11.67 -17.70 -11.79
C MET A 5 10.19 -17.37 -11.55
N ASP A 6 9.26 -18.16 -12.09
CA ASP A 6 7.82 -17.97 -11.87
C ASP A 6 7.41 -18.17 -10.39
N GLU A 7 8.01 -19.16 -9.73
CA GLU A 7 7.84 -19.40 -8.28
C GLU A 7 8.36 -18.20 -7.47
N ALA A 8 9.52 -17.65 -7.81
CA ALA A 8 10.08 -16.46 -7.18
C ALA A 8 9.21 -15.20 -7.41
N HIS A 9 8.72 -14.97 -8.63
CA HIS A 9 7.81 -13.87 -8.95
C HIS A 9 6.52 -13.96 -8.14
N THR A 10 5.95 -15.16 -8.03
CA THR A 10 4.75 -15.42 -7.24
C THR A 10 5.01 -15.11 -5.76
N GLN A 11 6.16 -15.52 -5.22
CA GLN A 11 6.53 -15.22 -3.84
C GLN A 11 6.68 -13.71 -3.60
N GLN A 12 7.35 -12.99 -4.51
CA GLN A 12 7.53 -11.53 -4.41
C GLN A 12 6.19 -10.77 -4.40
N LEU A 13 5.23 -11.20 -5.23
CA LEU A 13 3.88 -10.63 -5.23
C LEU A 13 3.16 -10.89 -3.89
N ARG A 14 3.21 -12.13 -3.38
CA ARG A 14 2.61 -12.47 -2.07
C ARG A 14 3.22 -11.67 -0.93
N ASP A 15 4.54 -11.49 -0.93
CA ASP A 15 5.24 -10.71 0.10
C ASP A 15 4.86 -9.23 0.04
N LEU A 16 4.75 -8.67 -1.17
CA LEU A 16 4.30 -7.30 -1.37
C LEU A 16 2.86 -7.13 -0.88
N GLU A 17 1.93 -8.01 -1.25
CA GLU A 17 0.54 -7.98 -0.79
C GLU A 17 0.43 -8.09 0.74
N SER A 18 1.20 -9.01 1.34
CA SER A 18 1.26 -9.17 2.80
C SER A 18 1.73 -7.90 3.50
N ARG A 19 2.76 -7.23 2.95
CA ARG A 19 3.23 -5.94 3.45
C ARG A 19 2.16 -4.85 3.31
N GLN A 20 1.53 -4.76 2.15
CA GLN A 20 0.47 -3.77 1.89
C GLN A 20 -0.73 -3.93 2.84
N GLU A 21 -1.10 -5.17 3.18
CA GLU A 21 -2.15 -5.45 4.16
C GLU A 21 -1.74 -5.07 5.59
N LYS A 22 -0.47 -5.25 5.98
CA LYS A 22 0.04 -4.74 7.28
C LYS A 22 -0.03 -3.22 7.33
N GLU A 23 0.47 -2.53 6.30
CA GLU A 23 0.45 -1.06 6.21
C GLU A 23 -0.98 -0.50 6.26
N LYS A 24 -1.95 -1.19 5.65
CA LYS A 24 -3.37 -0.83 5.70
C LYS A 24 -3.97 -1.01 7.10
N LYS A 25 -3.60 -2.07 7.81
CA LYS A 25 -4.02 -2.27 9.22
C LYS A 25 -3.44 -1.19 10.12
N GLU A 26 -2.15 -0.87 9.97
CA GLU A 26 -1.48 0.20 10.70
C GLU A 26 -2.11 1.57 10.40
N LEU A 27 -2.43 1.84 9.13
CA LEU A 27 -3.13 3.07 8.77
C LEU A 27 -4.47 3.19 9.53
N LYS A 28 -5.30 2.15 9.50
CA LYS A 28 -6.58 2.13 10.22
C LYS A 28 -6.40 2.34 11.71
N ALA A 29 -5.40 1.69 12.32
CA ALA A 29 -5.08 1.86 13.73
C ALA A 29 -4.69 3.31 14.07
N ARG A 30 -3.85 3.95 13.25
CA ARG A 30 -3.48 5.37 13.41
C ARG A 30 -4.68 6.29 13.28
N GLN A 31 -5.57 6.03 12.32
CA GLN A 31 -6.80 6.82 12.13
C GLN A 31 -7.74 6.70 13.35
N ALA A 32 -7.92 5.49 13.88
CA ALA A 32 -8.70 5.27 15.09
C ALA A 32 -8.10 5.99 16.30
N LYS A 33 -6.78 5.89 16.50
CA LYS A 33 -6.06 6.61 17.56
C LYS A 33 -6.25 8.13 17.46
N MET A 34 -6.12 8.68 16.25
CA MET A 34 -6.32 10.12 16.01
C MET A 34 -7.74 10.58 16.35
N SER A 35 -8.76 9.81 15.97
CA SER A 35 -10.15 10.12 16.35
C SER A 35 -10.35 10.11 17.86
N MET A 36 -9.79 9.13 18.56
CA MET A 36 -9.87 9.06 20.03
C MET A 36 -9.16 10.24 20.71
N GLU A 37 -7.96 10.58 20.25
CA GLU A 37 -7.19 11.71 20.77
C GLU A 37 -7.88 13.05 20.51
N THR A 38 -8.49 13.22 19.33
CA THR A 38 -9.27 14.41 18.98
C THR A 38 -10.45 14.59 19.95
N CYS A 39 -11.21 13.53 20.23
CA CYS A 39 -12.30 13.58 21.20
C CYS A 39 -11.79 13.94 22.61
N LYS A 40 -10.70 13.30 23.06
CA LYS A 40 -10.08 13.61 24.36
C LYS A 40 -9.64 15.06 24.46
N GLN A 41 -9.00 15.59 23.42
CA GLN A 41 -8.52 16.96 23.38
C GLN A 41 -9.66 17.96 23.56
N VAL A 42 -10.77 17.77 22.84
CA VAL A 42 -11.96 18.63 22.95
C VAL A 42 -12.62 18.50 24.32
N MET A 43 -12.65 17.31 24.92
CA MET A 43 -13.19 17.12 26.27
C MET A 43 -12.34 17.80 27.36
N SER A 44 -11.02 17.83 27.17
CA SER A 44 -10.08 18.45 28.10
C SER A 44 -9.91 19.97 27.92
N ASP A 45 -10.49 20.53 26.85
CA ASP A 45 -10.36 21.94 26.53
C ASP A 45 -11.19 22.80 27.49
N LYS A 46 -10.48 23.53 28.37
CA LYS A 46 -11.07 24.41 29.38
C LYS A 46 -11.65 25.70 28.79
N THR A 47 -11.37 26.02 27.53
CA THR A 47 -11.89 27.21 26.86
C THR A 47 -13.34 27.04 26.40
N ILE A 48 -13.81 25.79 26.25
CA ILE A 48 -15.16 25.44 25.84
C ILE A 48 -16.11 25.53 27.03
N LYS A 49 -17.03 26.49 26.99
CA LYS A 49 -17.83 26.86 28.17
C LYS A 49 -19.14 26.09 28.28
N ASN A 50 -19.64 25.51 27.19
CA ASN A 50 -20.93 24.83 27.17
C ASN A 50 -20.96 23.58 26.27
N LYS A 51 -21.99 22.75 26.47
CA LYS A 51 -22.18 21.49 25.74
C LYS A 51 -22.40 21.70 24.23
N ALA A 52 -23.16 22.71 23.84
CA ALA A 52 -23.49 22.96 22.43
C ALA A 52 -22.24 23.33 21.61
N GLU A 53 -21.36 24.16 22.17
CA GLU A 53 -20.06 24.52 21.61
C GLU A 53 -19.16 23.29 21.49
N ARG A 54 -19.11 22.45 22.53
CA ARG A 54 -18.37 21.18 22.51
C ARG A 54 -18.85 20.26 21.38
N ASP A 55 -20.15 20.03 21.30
CA ASP A 55 -20.76 19.14 20.31
C ASP A 55 -20.57 19.69 18.88
N ARG A 56 -20.59 21.02 18.70
CA ARG A 56 -20.24 21.66 17.43
C ARG A 56 -18.76 21.41 17.07
N ARG A 57 -17.84 21.59 18.02
CA ARG A 57 -16.41 21.41 17.79
C ARG A 57 -16.04 19.97 17.47
N ILE A 58 -16.65 19.00 18.17
CA ILE A 58 -16.48 17.57 17.89
C ILE A 58 -16.93 17.25 16.46
N ARG A 59 -18.09 17.76 16.03
CA ARG A 59 -18.60 17.52 14.66
C ARG A 59 -17.64 18.05 13.59
N GLU A 60 -17.21 19.30 13.73
CA GLU A 60 -16.29 19.94 12.79
C GLU A 60 -14.95 19.17 12.69
N LEU A 61 -14.38 18.78 13.83
CA LEU A 61 -13.13 18.03 13.85
C LEU A 61 -13.29 16.61 13.28
N ASN A 62 -14.41 15.95 13.57
CA ASN A 62 -14.69 14.64 12.98
C ASN A 62 -14.84 14.72 11.46
N GLU A 63 -15.57 15.71 10.95
CA GLU A 63 -15.69 15.93 9.51
C GLU A 63 -14.33 16.17 8.85
N ASN A 64 -13.48 17.00 9.47
CA ASN A 64 -12.13 17.27 8.99
C ASN A 64 -11.24 16.01 9.01
N ASN A 65 -11.30 15.24 10.09
CA ASN A 65 -10.57 13.98 10.21
C ASN A 65 -11.05 12.96 9.16
N THR A 66 -12.36 12.84 8.94
CA THR A 66 -12.92 11.94 7.93
C THR A 66 -12.44 12.30 6.52
N LYS A 67 -12.44 13.59 6.15
CA LYS A 67 -11.91 14.05 4.85
C LYS A 67 -10.44 13.66 4.68
N LYS A 68 -9.61 13.97 5.69
CA LYS A 68 -8.18 13.61 5.71
C LYS A 68 -7.97 12.11 5.58
N PHE A 69 -8.76 11.29 6.28
CA PHE A 69 -8.64 9.82 6.23
C PHE A 69 -9.00 9.26 4.86
N ILE A 70 -9.99 9.84 4.17
CA ILE A 70 -10.37 9.44 2.81
C ILE A 70 -9.22 9.75 1.84
N GLU A 71 -8.65 10.94 1.90
CA GLU A 71 -7.52 11.34 1.05
C GLU A 71 -6.29 10.46 1.28
N GLU A 72 -5.95 10.18 2.53
CA GLU A 72 -4.82 9.32 2.89
C GLU A 72 -5.01 7.89 2.36
N ARG A 73 -6.22 7.33 2.48
CA ARG A 73 -6.56 6.01 1.92
C ARG A 73 -6.49 6.01 0.40
N LYS A 74 -6.99 7.04 -0.28
CA LYS A 74 -6.90 7.18 -1.74
C LYS A 74 -5.44 7.23 -2.18
N ARG A 75 -4.61 8.05 -1.53
CA ARG A 75 -3.18 8.13 -1.82
C ARG A 75 -2.48 6.79 -1.60
N GLN A 76 -2.78 6.09 -0.51
CA GLN A 76 -2.22 4.77 -0.25
C GLN A 76 -2.61 3.75 -1.33
N ALA A 77 -3.89 3.71 -1.73
CA ALA A 77 -4.36 2.79 -2.76
C ALA A 77 -3.67 3.02 -4.11
N VAL A 78 -3.48 4.29 -4.51
CA VAL A 78 -2.75 4.65 -5.74
C VAL A 78 -1.28 4.19 -5.66
N LEU A 79 -0.62 4.42 -4.52
CA LEU A 79 0.77 3.98 -4.31
C LEU A 79 0.90 2.45 -4.38
N GLN A 80 0.00 1.72 -3.73
CA GLN A 80 -0.02 0.25 -3.72
C GLN A 80 -0.25 -0.33 -5.10
N SER A 81 -1.18 0.26 -5.87
CA SER A 81 -1.45 -0.14 -7.26
C SER A 81 -0.22 0.07 -8.13
N ARG A 82 0.43 1.23 -8.03
CA ARG A 82 1.65 1.54 -8.78
C ARG A 82 2.81 0.60 -8.42
N GLN A 83 2.96 0.22 -7.15
CA GLN A 83 3.99 -0.75 -6.72
C GLN A 83 3.78 -2.12 -7.37
N ILE A 84 2.54 -2.59 -7.43
CA ILE A 84 2.20 -3.87 -8.07
C ILE A 84 2.47 -3.80 -9.57
N GLU A 85 2.07 -2.71 -10.25
CA GLU A 85 2.33 -2.51 -11.67
C GLU A 85 3.83 -2.51 -12.01
N LEU A 86 4.63 -1.78 -11.22
CA LEU A 86 6.08 -1.75 -11.39
C LEU A 86 6.71 -3.13 -11.18
N LEU A 87 6.29 -3.86 -10.15
CA LEU A 87 6.80 -5.21 -9.89
C LEU A 87 6.46 -6.18 -11.04
N LYS A 88 5.22 -6.14 -11.53
CA LYS A 88 4.80 -6.95 -12.69
C LYS A 88 5.58 -6.59 -13.95
N LYS A 89 5.86 -5.31 -14.18
CA LYS A 89 6.68 -4.87 -15.30
C LYS A 89 8.09 -5.46 -15.22
N LEU A 90 8.72 -5.42 -14.04
CA LEU A 90 10.03 -6.03 -13.82
C LEU A 90 10.01 -7.55 -14.05
N HIS A 91 8.96 -8.25 -13.61
CA HIS A 91 8.79 -9.69 -13.86
C HIS A 91 8.69 -10.01 -15.36
N LEU A 92 8.02 -9.16 -16.15
CA LEU A 92 7.93 -9.31 -17.59
C LEU A 92 9.32 -9.13 -18.24
N GLU A 93 10.06 -8.09 -17.87
CA GLU A 93 11.41 -7.83 -18.38
C GLU A 93 12.37 -9.00 -18.04
N GLN A 94 12.31 -9.53 -16.82
CA GLN A 94 13.09 -10.70 -16.40
C GLN A 94 12.78 -11.95 -17.24
N ASN A 95 11.50 -12.17 -17.54
CA ASN A 95 11.06 -13.27 -18.38
C ASN A 95 11.50 -13.11 -19.85
N GLU A 96 11.48 -11.90 -20.40
CA GLU A 96 11.99 -11.62 -21.75
C GLU A 96 13.48 -11.91 -21.85
N ILE A 97 14.27 -11.45 -20.87
CA ILE A 97 15.71 -11.72 -20.81
C ILE A 97 15.98 -13.22 -20.76
N LEU A 98 15.29 -13.95 -19.87
CA LEU A 98 15.44 -15.40 -19.75
C LEU A 98 15.07 -16.13 -21.05
N THR A 99 14.07 -15.63 -21.78
CA THR A 99 13.69 -16.19 -23.09
C THR A 99 14.79 -15.98 -24.13
N LYS A 100 15.33 -14.76 -24.22
CA LYS A 100 16.40 -14.41 -25.16
C LYS A 100 17.68 -15.20 -24.89
N ASP A 101 18.07 -15.32 -23.62
CA ASP A 101 19.24 -16.11 -23.22
C ASP A 101 19.05 -17.60 -23.52
N SER A 102 17.86 -18.15 -23.26
CA SER A 102 17.54 -19.54 -23.61
C SER A 102 17.63 -19.79 -25.11
N GLN A 103 17.15 -18.86 -25.94
CA GLN A 103 17.23 -18.96 -27.40
C GLN A 103 18.69 -18.88 -27.88
N ARG A 104 19.49 -17.96 -27.32
CA ARG A 104 20.91 -17.82 -27.66
C ARG A 104 21.71 -19.07 -27.33
N VAL A 105 21.50 -19.65 -26.14
CA VAL A 105 22.17 -20.89 -25.73
C VAL A 105 21.77 -22.04 -26.65
N SER A 106 20.47 -22.20 -26.93
CA SER A 106 20.00 -23.24 -27.84
C SER A 106 20.63 -23.09 -29.23
N ALA A 107 20.60 -21.89 -29.81
CA ALA A 107 21.21 -21.63 -31.11
C ALA A 107 22.71 -22.02 -31.10
N SER A 108 23.47 -21.55 -30.10
CA SER A 108 24.90 -21.88 -29.98
C SER A 108 25.16 -23.39 -29.94
N THR A 109 24.35 -24.16 -29.21
CA THR A 109 24.51 -25.62 -29.13
C THR A 109 24.21 -26.34 -30.45
N TRP A 110 23.32 -25.80 -31.28
CA TRP A 110 23.04 -26.33 -32.62
C TRP A 110 24.17 -26.04 -33.63
N TRP A 111 24.86 -24.91 -33.50
CA TRP A 111 25.98 -24.55 -34.38
C TRP A 111 27.28 -25.31 -34.06
N THR A 112 27.43 -25.82 -32.84
CA THR A 112 28.64 -26.54 -32.39
C THR A 112 28.52 -28.06 -32.44
N SER A 113 27.38 -28.61 -32.89
CA SER A 113 27.14 -30.06 -33.04
C SER A 113 27.14 -30.45 -34.52
#